data_AF-A0A9B7D0J4-F1
#
_entry.id   AF-A0A9B7D0J4-F1
#
_cell.length_a   1.000
_cell.length_b   1.000
_cell.length_c   1.000
_cell.angle_alpha   90.00
_cell.angle_beta   90.00
_cell.angle_gamma   90.00
#
_symmetry.space_group_name_H-M   'P 1'
#
loop_
_entity.id
_entity.type
_entity.pdbx_description
1 polymer ?
#
loop_
_entity_poly.entity_id
_entity_poly.type
_entity_poly.pdbx_seq_one_letter_code
_entity_poly.pdbx_strand_id
1 'polypeptide(L)'
;MFRKSNTVKSILGAVYSSTEAFVSSNVSRRVQRFRELLNKTDNNDILTDSFGRRHTYLRISITERCNLRCLYCMPAEGVKLTKNDGILKTDEIIKIAELFVNEGVNKIRLTGGEPTVRKDIVDIIAGLKQLSNLKQVAITTNGLTLTRQLPSLQRAGLDAINISLDTLRENRFEQFTRRKGWSRVMTAIDLAIQLGYNPVKAYFVPGFTGQVGFITSMSDHFCNSCNRLRITADGNLKVCLFEGKGEVSLRDALRSGASNDVLKEMIREAVWRKKKQHAVTKKYVHLRRYKNLQNIPRQYLMDYVRLQFKNGTNARVFSSLSHVDQSGKASMVDVGSKNETKRIAIARGIVQVNSTISKLIAENNVKKGDVLSVAQLAGIMAAKRTSDLIPLCHPLPLSYANVLLRLNEELHCIEITAEVRCTGKTGVEMEALTAVSIAALTIYDMCKYAASPKSMKISDIELVSKTGGTKGDFFRN
;
A
#
# COMPACT_ATOMS: atom_id res chain seq x y z
N MET A 1 60.14 41.70 28.81
CA MET A 1 60.88 40.42 28.65
C MET A 1 60.86 40.09 27.16
N PHE A 2 62.04 40.19 26.56
CA PHE A 2 62.50 39.97 25.17
C PHE A 2 61.63 39.09 24.24
N ARG A 3 61.50 39.28 22.91
CA ARG A 3 62.26 39.99 21.86
C ARG A 3 61.36 40.04 20.59
N LYS A 4 61.04 41.21 20.00
CA LYS A 4 61.58 41.76 18.73
C LYS A 4 62.08 40.70 17.73
N SER A 5 61.55 40.65 16.51
CA SER A 5 62.01 41.35 15.26
C SER A 5 61.98 40.27 14.15
N ASN A 6 61.83 40.47 12.85
CA ASN A 6 61.89 41.62 11.94
C ASN A 6 61.16 41.15 10.66
N THR A 7 60.26 41.89 10.01
CA THR A 7 60.42 43.14 9.23
C THR A 7 60.58 42.84 7.73
N VAL A 8 59.89 43.69 6.96
CA VAL A 8 60.13 44.10 5.56
C VAL A 8 59.43 43.23 4.52
N LYS A 9 58.86 43.72 3.42
CA LYS A 9 58.25 44.99 2.94
C LYS A 9 57.97 44.67 1.45
N SER A 10 57.22 45.56 0.80
CA SER A 10 57.04 45.72 -0.65
C SER A 10 56.28 44.60 -1.38
N ILE A 11 55.01 44.78 -1.78
CA ILE A 11 54.41 45.80 -2.68
C ILE A 11 54.62 45.44 -4.16
N LEU A 12 53.48 45.11 -4.77
CA LEU A 12 53.03 45.28 -6.17
C LEU A 12 53.58 44.38 -7.29
N GLY A 13 52.63 43.90 -8.11
CA GLY A 13 52.85 43.49 -9.50
C GLY A 13 52.49 42.02 -9.74
N ALA A 14 51.21 41.66 -9.84
CA ALA A 14 50.45 41.63 -11.09
C ALA A 14 50.60 40.29 -11.86
N VAL A 15 49.48 39.88 -12.48
CA VAL A 15 49.40 39.02 -13.68
C VAL A 15 49.39 37.49 -13.43
N TYR A 16 48.18 36.94 -13.61
CA TYR A 16 47.84 35.60 -14.13
C TYR A 16 48.36 34.35 -13.39
N SER A 17 47.43 33.58 -12.84
CA SER A 17 47.18 32.18 -13.26
C SER A 17 46.24 31.45 -12.29
N SER A 18 45.27 30.72 -12.86
CA SER A 18 44.65 29.50 -12.31
C SER A 18 43.87 29.59 -11.00
N THR A 19 42.60 29.99 -11.07
CA THR A 19 41.55 29.55 -10.14
C THR A 19 41.14 28.09 -10.45
N GLU A 20 42.05 27.16 -10.19
CA GLU A 20 41.75 25.72 -10.14
C GLU A 20 42.60 25.07 -9.05
N ALA A 21 42.19 25.24 -7.79
CA ALA A 21 42.49 24.31 -6.70
C ALA A 21 41.88 24.89 -5.44
N PHE A 22 40.73 24.39 -5.01
CA PHE A 22 40.41 24.09 -3.60
C PHE A 22 38.91 23.77 -3.42
N VAL A 23 38.41 22.68 -4.02
CA VAL A 23 37.31 21.90 -3.40
C VAL A 23 37.40 20.43 -3.84
N SER A 24 38.10 19.61 -3.05
CA SER A 24 37.94 18.14 -3.02
C SER A 24 38.58 17.70 -1.70
N SER A 25 38.06 16.78 -0.88
CA SER A 25 37.15 15.67 -1.11
C SER A 25 36.70 15.14 0.25
N ASN A 26 35.40 14.92 0.43
CA ASN A 26 34.93 13.77 1.23
C ASN A 26 33.71 13.17 0.53
N VAL A 27 33.93 12.80 -0.73
CA VAL A 27 32.98 12.01 -1.52
C VAL A 27 33.16 10.56 -1.09
N SER A 28 32.12 9.98 -0.48
CA SER A 28 32.10 8.59 -0.02
C SER A 28 32.63 7.63 -1.11
N ARG A 29 33.44 6.63 -0.75
CA ARG A 29 33.93 5.56 -1.66
C ARG A 29 32.81 4.89 -2.48
N ARG A 30 31.56 4.96 -1.98
CA ARG A 30 30.36 4.47 -2.65
C ARG A 30 29.98 5.30 -3.88
N VAL A 31 30.23 6.61 -3.87
CA VAL A 31 29.94 7.55 -4.96
C VAL A 31 31.02 7.46 -6.05
N GLN A 32 32.28 7.22 -5.70
CA GLN A 32 33.35 6.98 -6.68
C GLN A 32 33.15 5.67 -7.45
N ARG A 33 32.90 4.56 -6.75
CA ARG A 33 32.59 3.26 -7.38
C ARG A 33 31.31 3.30 -8.24
N PHE A 34 30.43 4.26 -7.95
CA PHE A 34 29.21 4.49 -8.71
C PHE A 34 29.45 5.33 -9.98
N ARG A 35 30.32 6.35 -9.94
CA ARG A 35 30.80 7.07 -11.14
C ARG A 35 31.44 6.12 -12.16
N GLU A 36 32.19 5.14 -11.69
CA GLU A 36 32.78 4.10 -12.55
C GLU A 36 31.73 3.16 -13.18
N LEU A 37 30.59 2.94 -12.51
CA LEU A 37 29.46 2.18 -13.07
C LEU A 37 28.63 3.03 -14.05
N LEU A 38 28.49 4.33 -13.79
CA LEU A 38 27.82 5.29 -14.67
C LEU A 38 28.53 5.43 -16.02
N ASN A 39 29.87 5.48 -16.01
CA ASN A 39 30.67 5.54 -17.23
C ASN A 39 30.63 4.24 -18.08
N LYS A 40 30.04 3.14 -17.56
CA LYS A 40 29.91 1.86 -18.26
C LYS A 40 28.53 1.62 -18.89
N THR A 41 27.55 2.48 -18.65
CA THR A 41 26.20 2.37 -19.23
C THR A 41 25.94 3.52 -20.19
N ASP A 42 26.06 3.27 -21.50
CA ASP A 42 25.74 4.19 -22.61
C ASP A 42 24.25 4.61 -22.70
N ASN A 43 23.45 4.41 -21.66
CA ASN A 43 22.04 4.84 -21.65
C ASN A 43 21.85 6.05 -20.73
N ASN A 44 21.87 7.22 -21.35
CA ASN A 44 21.84 8.56 -20.74
C ASN A 44 20.45 9.00 -20.21
N ASP A 45 19.44 8.13 -20.19
CA ASP A 45 18.04 8.53 -19.93
C ASP A 45 17.74 8.59 -18.41
N ILE A 46 17.64 9.82 -17.88
CA ILE A 46 17.39 10.15 -16.46
C ILE A 46 16.12 9.50 -15.93
N LEU A 47 15.12 9.25 -16.79
CA LEU A 47 13.81 8.73 -16.40
C LEU A 47 13.66 7.23 -16.68
N THR A 48 14.79 6.53 -16.84
CA THR A 48 14.80 5.07 -17.03
C THR A 48 15.23 4.31 -15.78
N ASP A 49 14.34 3.41 -15.42
CA ASP A 49 14.50 2.22 -14.62
C ASP A 49 15.80 1.38 -14.61
N SER A 50 16.25 0.85 -13.48
CA SER A 50 17.17 -0.31 -13.47
C SER A 50 16.56 -1.59 -14.08
N PHE A 51 15.25 -1.62 -14.35
CA PHE A 51 14.57 -2.68 -15.10
C PHE A 51 14.23 -2.27 -16.54
N GLY A 52 14.79 -1.15 -17.04
CA GLY A 52 14.57 -0.65 -18.40
C GLY A 52 13.21 0.00 -18.64
N ARG A 53 12.46 0.32 -17.57
CA ARG A 53 11.16 1.00 -17.70
C ARG A 53 11.37 2.50 -17.85
N ARG A 54 10.95 3.05 -18.99
CA ARG A 54 10.93 4.50 -19.22
C ARG A 54 9.72 5.16 -18.58
N HIS A 55 9.92 6.21 -17.80
CA HIS A 55 8.84 6.91 -17.10
C HIS A 55 8.39 8.18 -17.81
N THR A 56 7.23 8.13 -18.45
CA THR A 56 6.68 9.24 -19.24
C THR A 56 5.48 9.93 -18.57
N TYR A 57 5.05 9.44 -17.41
CA TYR A 57 3.85 9.91 -16.72
C TYR A 57 4.16 10.39 -15.30
N LEU A 58 4.02 11.69 -15.06
CA LEU A 58 4.18 12.31 -13.75
C LEU A 58 2.83 12.63 -13.10
N ARG A 59 2.68 12.26 -11.83
CA ARG A 59 1.53 12.68 -11.00
C ARG A 59 2.01 13.72 -10.00
N ILE A 60 1.39 14.89 -9.96
CA ILE A 60 1.75 15.95 -9.01
C ILE A 60 0.58 16.11 -8.04
N SER A 61 0.86 15.95 -6.74
CA SER A 61 -0.09 16.26 -5.68
C SER A 61 0.06 17.75 -5.37
N ILE A 62 -0.93 18.58 -5.66
CA ILE A 62 -0.81 20.04 -5.50
C ILE A 62 -1.32 20.54 -4.15
N THR A 63 -1.99 19.68 -3.38
CA THR A 63 -2.49 20.01 -2.03
C THR A 63 -2.69 18.74 -1.21
N GLU A 64 -2.66 18.86 0.11
CA GLU A 64 -3.08 17.79 1.04
C GLU A 64 -4.53 17.96 1.50
N ARG A 65 -5.12 19.14 1.26
CA ARG A 65 -6.48 19.45 1.68
C ARG A 65 -7.48 18.69 0.81
N CYS A 66 -8.53 18.18 1.46
CA CYS A 66 -9.67 17.57 0.79
C CYS A 66 -10.96 18.09 1.43
N ASN A 67 -12.00 18.29 0.62
CA ASN A 67 -13.34 18.66 1.06
C ASN A 67 -14.20 17.43 1.43
N LEU A 68 -13.72 16.20 1.19
CA LEU A 68 -14.32 14.94 1.64
C LEU A 68 -13.51 14.27 2.77
N ARG A 69 -14.10 13.28 3.44
CA ARG A 69 -13.48 12.46 4.50
C ARG A 69 -13.77 10.97 4.27
N CYS A 70 -13.41 10.48 3.09
CA CYS A 70 -13.75 9.13 2.63
C CYS A 70 -13.17 8.05 3.56
N LEU A 71 -13.97 7.03 3.88
CA LEU A 71 -13.64 5.99 4.87
C LEU A 71 -12.27 5.31 4.66
N TYR A 72 -11.89 5.06 3.41
CA TYR A 72 -10.65 4.37 3.04
C TYR A 72 -9.46 5.31 2.79
N CYS A 73 -9.69 6.62 2.76
CA CYS A 73 -8.68 7.61 2.36
C CYS A 73 -8.24 8.50 3.52
N MET A 74 -9.20 9.04 4.30
CA MET A 74 -8.92 10.02 5.35
C MET A 74 -9.75 9.73 6.60
N PRO A 75 -9.15 9.79 7.81
CA PRO A 75 -9.89 9.70 9.08
C PRO A 75 -10.99 10.75 9.19
N ALA A 76 -11.98 10.54 10.06
CA ALA A 76 -13.14 11.46 10.18
C ALA A 76 -12.69 12.84 10.66
N GLU A 77 -11.80 12.83 11.64
CA GLU A 77 -11.08 13.95 12.24
C GLU A 77 -10.10 14.65 11.27
N GLY A 78 -9.83 14.05 10.10
CA GLY A 78 -8.84 14.54 9.15
C GLY A 78 -7.42 14.11 9.49
N VAL A 79 -6.45 14.76 8.86
CA VAL A 79 -5.01 14.52 9.08
C VAL A 79 -4.33 15.83 9.43
N LYS A 80 -3.22 15.75 10.15
CA LYS A 80 -2.36 16.91 10.38
C LYS A 80 -1.79 17.35 9.04
N LEU A 81 -2.11 18.59 8.66
CA LEU A 81 -1.69 19.17 7.39
C LEU A 81 -0.32 19.84 7.54
N THR A 82 0.48 19.76 6.48
CA THR A 82 1.70 20.55 6.37
C THR A 82 1.36 22.04 6.34
N LYS A 83 2.18 22.86 7.01
CA LYS A 83 2.01 24.33 6.98
C LYS A 83 2.19 24.84 5.55
N ASN A 84 1.57 25.99 5.23
CA ASN A 84 1.52 26.49 3.85
C ASN A 84 2.92 26.77 3.24
N ASP A 85 3.89 27.17 4.05
CA ASP A 85 5.29 27.32 3.67
C ASP A 85 5.91 25.98 3.24
N GLY A 86 5.51 24.88 3.85
CA GLY A 86 5.90 23.51 3.49
C GLY A 86 5.11 22.91 2.32
N ILE A 87 4.37 23.68 1.52
CA ILE A 87 3.72 23.20 0.29
C ILE A 87 4.39 23.83 -0.92
N LEU A 88 4.49 23.09 -2.02
CA LEU A 88 5.00 23.60 -3.30
C LEU A 88 4.16 24.76 -3.81
N LYS A 89 4.83 25.88 -4.08
CA LYS A 89 4.27 27.05 -4.76
C LYS A 89 4.10 26.77 -6.27
N THR A 90 3.36 27.63 -6.96
CA THR A 90 2.98 27.40 -8.37
C THR A 90 4.17 27.49 -9.32
N ASP A 91 5.05 28.46 -9.12
CA ASP A 91 6.36 28.57 -9.78
C ASP A 91 7.23 27.34 -9.53
N GLU A 92 7.29 26.84 -8.29
CA GLU A 92 8.03 25.62 -7.95
C GLU A 92 7.46 24.38 -8.66
N ILE A 93 6.13 24.26 -8.76
CA ILE A 93 5.47 23.17 -9.50
C ILE A 93 5.82 23.21 -10.97
N ILE A 94 5.74 24.39 -11.61
CA ILE A 94 6.04 24.55 -13.03
C ILE A 94 7.51 24.23 -13.29
N LYS A 95 8.44 24.74 -12.46
CA LYS A 95 9.87 24.48 -12.59
C LYS A 95 10.23 23.00 -12.42
N ILE A 96 9.63 22.33 -11.44
CA ILE A 96 9.82 20.87 -11.29
C ILE A 96 9.24 20.13 -12.50
N ALA A 97 8.02 20.50 -12.94
CA ALA A 97 7.39 19.86 -14.10
C ALA A 97 8.22 20.02 -15.38
N GLU A 98 8.78 21.20 -15.62
CA GLU A 98 9.67 21.50 -16.75
C GLU A 98 10.88 20.56 -16.76
N LEU A 99 11.54 20.34 -15.61
CA LEU A 99 12.64 19.38 -15.50
C LEU A 99 12.23 17.98 -15.97
N PHE A 100 11.08 17.49 -15.53
CA PHE A 100 10.59 16.17 -15.95
C PHE A 100 10.18 16.12 -17.42
N VAL A 101 9.56 17.19 -17.94
CA VAL A 101 9.11 17.25 -19.34
C VAL A 101 10.30 17.25 -20.29
N ASN A 102 11.34 18.02 -19.98
CA ASN A 102 12.57 18.06 -20.77
C ASN A 102 13.30 16.70 -20.82
N GLU A 103 13.15 15.88 -19.78
CA GLU A 103 13.72 14.52 -19.72
C GLU A 103 12.78 13.43 -20.30
N GLY A 104 11.59 13.80 -20.81
CA GLY A 104 10.72 12.89 -21.56
C GLY A 104 9.36 12.58 -20.94
N VAL A 105 8.99 13.22 -19.83
CA VAL A 105 7.59 13.20 -19.37
C VAL A 105 6.70 13.92 -20.38
N ASN A 106 5.68 13.23 -20.86
CA ASN A 106 4.73 13.79 -21.84
C ASN A 106 3.30 13.85 -21.30
N LYS A 107 3.06 13.34 -20.09
CA LYS A 107 1.76 13.37 -19.43
C LYS A 107 1.92 13.77 -17.97
N ILE A 108 1.19 14.80 -17.56
CA ILE A 108 1.10 15.24 -16.17
C ILE A 108 -0.33 15.08 -15.68
N ARG A 109 -0.49 14.51 -14.48
CA ARG A 109 -1.77 14.47 -13.78
C ARG A 109 -1.72 15.17 -12.44
N LEU A 110 -2.54 16.20 -12.29
CA LEU A 110 -2.76 16.90 -11.04
C LEU A 110 -3.71 16.11 -10.13
N THR A 111 -3.33 16.02 -8.87
CA THR A 111 -4.02 15.30 -7.79
C THR A 111 -3.83 16.06 -6.48
N GLY A 112 -4.23 15.49 -5.36
CA GLY A 112 -3.98 16.08 -4.04
C GLY A 112 -4.50 15.18 -2.93
N GLY A 113 -5.02 15.82 -1.89
CA GLY A 113 -6.33 15.46 -1.37
C GLY A 113 -7.37 15.70 -2.48
N GLU A 114 -7.86 16.93 -2.61
CA GLU A 114 -8.73 17.36 -3.71
C GLU A 114 -8.10 18.55 -4.46
N PRO A 115 -7.67 18.41 -5.73
CA PRO A 115 -7.03 19.49 -6.47
C PRO A 115 -7.89 20.74 -6.63
N THR A 116 -9.21 20.62 -6.81
CA THR A 116 -10.12 21.77 -7.01
C THR A 116 -10.27 22.68 -5.78
N VAL A 117 -9.76 22.26 -4.62
CA VAL A 117 -9.70 23.10 -3.40
C VAL A 117 -8.54 24.10 -3.45
N ARG A 118 -7.53 23.87 -4.30
CA ARG A 118 -6.40 24.79 -4.48
C ARG A 118 -6.81 25.98 -5.35
N LYS A 119 -6.63 27.20 -4.83
CA LYS A 119 -7.15 28.44 -5.43
C LYS A 119 -6.53 28.77 -6.80
N ASP A 120 -5.24 28.52 -6.93
CA ASP A 120 -4.39 28.82 -8.10
C ASP A 120 -4.25 27.63 -9.07
N ILE A 121 -5.17 26.66 -9.03
CA ILE A 121 -5.13 25.49 -9.93
C ILE A 121 -5.20 25.88 -11.42
N VAL A 122 -5.94 26.93 -11.75
CA VAL A 122 -6.07 27.42 -13.13
C VAL A 122 -4.72 27.92 -13.63
N ASP A 123 -3.99 28.67 -12.80
CA ASP A 123 -2.66 29.19 -13.11
C ASP A 123 -1.64 28.08 -13.28
N ILE A 124 -1.71 27.04 -12.42
CA ILE A 124 -0.87 25.84 -12.56
C ILE A 124 -1.11 25.15 -13.90
N ILE A 125 -2.37 24.93 -14.30
CA ILE A 125 -2.69 24.27 -15.57
C ILE A 125 -2.20 25.12 -16.75
N ALA A 126 -2.45 26.43 -16.72
CA ALA A 126 -2.01 27.35 -17.75
C ALA A 126 -0.48 27.33 -17.90
N GLY A 127 0.26 27.39 -16.78
CA GLY A 127 1.72 27.32 -16.78
C GLY A 127 2.25 25.97 -17.28
N LEU A 128 1.62 24.85 -16.91
CA LEU A 128 2.01 23.53 -17.42
C LEU A 128 1.78 23.40 -18.93
N LYS A 129 0.72 24.00 -19.47
CA LYS A 129 0.44 23.94 -20.91
C LYS A 129 1.40 24.77 -21.76
N GLN A 130 2.19 25.66 -21.14
CA GLN A 130 3.25 26.38 -21.82
C GLN A 130 4.53 25.54 -22.01
N LEU A 131 4.65 24.38 -21.34
CA LEU A 131 5.83 23.52 -21.45
C LEU A 131 5.85 22.81 -22.81
N SER A 132 6.87 23.11 -23.62
CA SER A 132 7.12 22.41 -24.88
C SER A 132 7.34 20.92 -24.60
N ASN A 133 6.71 20.04 -25.38
CA ASN A 133 6.69 18.57 -25.26
C ASN A 133 5.67 17.96 -24.28
N LEU A 134 4.98 18.74 -23.46
CA LEU A 134 3.90 18.21 -22.64
C LEU A 134 2.63 17.99 -23.48
N LYS A 135 2.28 16.71 -23.73
CA LYS A 135 1.14 16.35 -24.59
C LYS A 135 -0.21 16.40 -23.86
N GLN A 136 -0.22 16.12 -22.56
CA GLN A 136 -1.47 16.01 -21.81
C GLN A 136 -1.34 16.48 -20.36
N VAL A 137 -2.21 17.40 -19.97
CA VAL A 137 -2.48 17.78 -18.58
C VAL A 137 -3.84 17.22 -18.18
N ALA A 138 -3.88 16.45 -17.10
CA ALA A 138 -5.10 15.84 -16.59
C ALA A 138 -5.31 16.12 -15.10
N ILE A 139 -6.56 16.01 -14.60
CA ILE A 139 -6.85 16.06 -13.17
C ILE A 139 -7.58 14.79 -12.69
N THR A 140 -7.36 14.38 -11.45
CA THR A 140 -8.27 13.46 -10.74
C THR A 140 -8.93 14.20 -9.58
N THR A 141 -10.25 14.26 -9.59
CA THR A 141 -11.08 15.03 -8.66
C THR A 141 -12.24 14.18 -8.17
N ASN A 142 -12.79 14.51 -6.99
CA ASN A 142 -14.07 13.98 -6.52
C ASN A 142 -15.28 14.68 -7.14
N GLY A 143 -15.08 15.75 -7.92
CA GLY A 143 -16.13 16.43 -8.67
C GLY A 143 -16.98 17.44 -7.88
N LEU A 144 -16.88 17.49 -6.55
CA LEU A 144 -17.83 18.24 -5.70
C LEU A 144 -17.88 19.76 -6.01
N THR A 145 -16.74 20.35 -6.36
CA THR A 145 -16.63 21.78 -6.71
C THR A 145 -16.33 22.01 -8.18
N LEU A 146 -16.28 20.94 -8.98
CA LEU A 146 -15.80 20.98 -10.35
C LEU A 146 -16.68 21.85 -11.25
N THR A 147 -18.00 21.80 -11.08
CA THR A 147 -18.97 22.55 -11.92
C THR A 147 -18.63 24.04 -12.07
N ARG A 148 -18.17 24.69 -10.99
CA ARG A 148 -17.84 26.12 -10.99
C ARG A 148 -16.50 26.46 -11.63
N GLN A 149 -15.57 25.51 -11.64
CA GLN A 149 -14.19 25.74 -12.08
C GLN A 149 -13.94 25.20 -13.48
N LEU A 150 -14.70 24.19 -13.90
CA LEU A 150 -14.44 23.43 -15.12
C LEU A 150 -14.30 24.29 -16.39
N PRO A 151 -15.16 25.30 -16.65
CA PRO A 151 -14.97 26.18 -17.82
C PRO A 151 -13.64 26.93 -17.79
N SER A 152 -13.18 27.38 -16.61
CA SER A 152 -11.89 28.05 -16.47
C SER A 152 -10.72 27.08 -16.60
N LEU A 153 -10.86 25.86 -16.09
CA LEU A 153 -9.84 24.81 -16.26
C LEU A 153 -9.70 24.40 -17.73
N GLN A 154 -10.82 24.28 -18.45
CA GLN A 154 -10.81 23.97 -19.89
C GLN A 154 -10.12 25.07 -20.69
N ARG A 155 -10.45 26.35 -20.43
CA ARG A 155 -9.78 27.50 -21.08
C ARG A 155 -8.28 27.56 -20.79
N ALA A 156 -7.85 27.13 -19.60
CA ALA A 156 -6.44 27.01 -19.27
C ALA A 156 -5.73 25.84 -19.98
N GLY A 157 -6.48 24.97 -20.68
CA GLY A 157 -5.95 23.86 -21.48
C GLY A 157 -5.97 22.50 -20.77
N LEU A 158 -6.88 22.27 -19.83
CA LEU A 158 -7.08 20.96 -19.22
C LEU A 158 -7.60 19.93 -20.24
N ASP A 159 -6.81 18.90 -20.52
CA ASP A 159 -7.08 17.94 -21.60
C ASP A 159 -7.93 16.73 -21.15
N ALA A 160 -7.83 16.32 -19.88
CA ALA A 160 -8.52 15.12 -19.40
C ALA A 160 -8.91 15.16 -17.91
N ILE A 161 -10.03 14.52 -17.57
CA ILE A 161 -10.59 14.51 -16.22
C ILE A 161 -10.93 13.09 -15.81
N ASN A 162 -10.57 12.72 -14.58
CA ASN A 162 -11.09 11.53 -13.93
C ASN A 162 -11.88 11.97 -12.70
N ILE A 163 -13.18 11.69 -12.70
CA ILE A 163 -14.06 11.96 -11.55
C ILE A 163 -14.18 10.67 -10.74
N SER A 164 -13.77 10.71 -9.47
CA SER A 164 -13.91 9.59 -8.56
C SER A 164 -15.30 9.60 -7.93
N LEU A 165 -16.10 8.59 -8.24
CA LEU A 165 -17.44 8.37 -7.65
C LEU A 165 -17.58 6.91 -7.23
N ASP A 166 -17.62 6.66 -5.92
CA ASP A 166 -17.59 5.29 -5.39
C ASP A 166 -18.97 4.61 -5.38
N THR A 167 -20.05 5.37 -5.56
CA THR A 167 -21.41 4.83 -5.58
C THR A 167 -22.38 5.73 -6.33
N LEU A 168 -23.31 5.11 -7.06
CA LEU A 168 -24.43 5.78 -7.72
C LEU A 168 -25.64 5.99 -6.78
N ARG A 169 -25.60 5.47 -5.55
CA ARG A 169 -26.68 5.62 -4.56
C ARG A 169 -26.37 6.80 -3.64
N GLU A 170 -27.19 7.84 -3.66
CA GLU A 170 -26.99 9.06 -2.87
C GLU A 170 -26.79 8.79 -1.37
N ASN A 171 -27.67 8.00 -0.74
CA ASN A 171 -27.54 7.68 0.69
C ASN A 171 -26.22 6.98 1.03
N ARG A 172 -25.68 6.15 0.13
CA ARG A 172 -24.37 5.51 0.33
C ARG A 172 -23.23 6.49 0.12
N PHE A 173 -23.37 7.46 -0.78
CA PHE A 173 -22.34 8.46 -1.04
C PHE A 173 -22.00 9.24 0.23
N GLU A 174 -23.02 9.68 0.99
CA GLU A 174 -22.80 10.39 2.25
C GLU A 174 -22.14 9.49 3.30
N GLN A 175 -22.53 8.22 3.40
CA GLN A 175 -21.92 7.25 4.31
C GLN A 175 -20.43 7.02 4.01
N PHE A 176 -20.07 6.87 2.73
CA PHE A 176 -18.69 6.63 2.31
C PHE A 176 -17.80 7.87 2.42
N THR A 177 -18.31 9.04 2.05
CA THR A 177 -17.52 10.28 1.95
C THR A 177 -17.59 11.14 3.21
N ARG A 178 -18.54 10.85 4.12
CA ARG A 178 -18.91 11.62 5.32
C ARG A 178 -19.33 13.07 5.01
N ARG A 179 -19.81 13.32 3.79
CA ARG A 179 -20.25 14.63 3.29
C ARG A 179 -21.39 14.45 2.29
N LYS A 180 -22.29 15.43 2.25
CA LYS A 180 -23.31 15.55 1.19
C LYS A 180 -22.69 16.07 -0.10
N GLY A 181 -23.40 15.89 -1.20
CA GLY A 181 -23.04 16.49 -2.49
C GLY A 181 -23.06 15.54 -3.68
N TRP A 182 -23.73 14.39 -3.57
CA TRP A 182 -23.91 13.46 -4.68
C TRP A 182 -24.47 14.14 -5.93
N SER A 183 -25.54 14.92 -5.78
CA SER A 183 -26.16 15.68 -6.89
C SER A 183 -25.17 16.61 -7.58
N ARG A 184 -24.32 17.30 -6.83
CA ARG A 184 -23.28 18.19 -7.37
C ARG A 184 -22.23 17.42 -8.18
N VAL A 185 -21.85 16.22 -7.73
CA VAL A 185 -20.92 15.36 -8.49
C VAL A 185 -21.56 14.90 -9.79
N MET A 186 -22.84 14.51 -9.77
CA MET A 186 -23.57 14.15 -10.99
C MET A 186 -23.65 15.32 -11.97
N THR A 187 -24.04 16.52 -11.52
CA THR A 187 -24.02 17.72 -12.36
C THR A 187 -22.64 18.03 -12.92
N ALA A 188 -21.57 17.77 -12.16
CA ALA A 188 -20.21 17.95 -12.64
C ALA A 188 -19.82 16.94 -13.72
N ILE A 189 -20.30 15.70 -13.63
CA ILE A 189 -20.13 14.67 -14.67
C ILE A 189 -20.86 15.10 -15.95
N ASP A 190 -22.12 15.51 -15.82
CA ASP A 190 -22.92 15.95 -16.96
C ASP A 190 -22.27 17.15 -17.66
N LEU A 191 -21.81 18.15 -16.90
CA LEU A 191 -21.10 19.30 -17.45
C LEU A 191 -19.79 18.88 -18.14
N ALA A 192 -19.04 17.94 -17.58
CA ALA A 192 -17.81 17.46 -18.21
C ALA A 192 -18.08 16.79 -19.56
N ILE A 193 -19.16 15.99 -19.66
CA ILE A 193 -19.59 15.38 -20.91
C ILE A 193 -20.00 16.46 -21.92
N GLN A 194 -20.81 17.44 -21.50
CA GLN A 194 -21.24 18.56 -22.35
C GLN A 194 -20.07 19.38 -22.90
N LEU A 195 -19.00 19.53 -22.11
CA LEU A 195 -17.78 20.24 -22.52
C LEU A 195 -16.81 19.35 -23.34
N GLY A 196 -17.21 18.12 -23.70
CA GLY A 196 -16.45 17.24 -24.59
C GLY A 196 -15.39 16.37 -23.92
N TYR A 197 -15.41 16.23 -22.59
CA TYR A 197 -14.52 15.28 -21.89
C TYR A 197 -15.02 13.84 -22.02
N ASN A 198 -14.15 12.94 -22.49
CA ASN A 198 -14.47 11.52 -22.68
C ASN A 198 -13.90 10.63 -21.55
N PRO A 199 -14.65 9.60 -21.11
CA PRO A 199 -14.14 8.61 -20.15
C PRO A 199 -13.00 7.78 -20.75
N VAL A 200 -12.04 7.37 -19.91
CA VAL A 200 -10.81 6.69 -20.37
C VAL A 200 -10.82 5.20 -20.02
N LYS A 201 -10.54 4.36 -21.04
CA LYS A 201 -10.40 2.89 -21.07
C LYS A 201 -11.67 2.11 -20.76
N ALA A 202 -11.98 1.19 -21.67
CA ALA A 202 -13.35 0.85 -21.98
C ALA A 202 -13.50 -0.56 -22.54
N TYR A 203 -14.37 -1.31 -21.91
CA TYR A 203 -15.04 -2.46 -22.48
C TYR A 203 -16.41 -1.97 -22.99
N PHE A 204 -16.74 -2.40 -24.20
CA PHE A 204 -18.03 -2.15 -24.82
C PHE A 204 -18.98 -3.28 -24.45
N VAL A 205 -20.16 -2.94 -23.96
CA VAL A 205 -21.25 -3.90 -23.76
C VAL A 205 -22.24 -3.68 -24.90
N PRO A 206 -22.56 -4.70 -25.72
CA PRO A 206 -23.52 -4.57 -26.81
C PRO A 206 -24.84 -3.96 -26.32
N GLY A 207 -25.32 -2.91 -27.00
CA GLY A 207 -26.53 -2.18 -26.63
C GLY A 207 -26.35 -1.12 -25.52
N PHE A 208 -25.17 -0.99 -24.91
CA PHE A 208 -24.86 0.07 -23.96
C PHE A 208 -24.18 1.25 -24.66
N THR A 209 -24.72 2.46 -24.50
CA THR A 209 -24.18 3.68 -25.13
C THR A 209 -22.80 4.08 -24.60
N GLY A 210 -22.44 3.58 -23.40
CA GLY A 210 -21.23 3.93 -22.69
C GLY A 210 -20.13 2.87 -22.74
N GLN A 211 -19.11 3.10 -21.93
CA GLN A 211 -17.92 2.27 -21.82
C GLN A 211 -17.61 2.01 -20.35
N VAL A 212 -17.22 0.77 -20.00
CA VAL A 212 -16.88 0.39 -18.62
C VAL A 212 -15.46 -0.13 -18.58
N GLY A 213 -14.61 0.38 -17.68
CA GLY A 213 -13.22 -0.08 -17.54
C GLY A 213 -12.99 -0.81 -16.22
N PHE A 214 -12.21 -1.91 -16.25
CA PHE A 214 -11.74 -2.59 -15.05
C PHE A 214 -10.25 -2.31 -14.81
N ILE A 215 -9.86 -2.07 -13.56
CA ILE A 215 -8.46 -1.90 -13.15
C ILE A 215 -8.10 -3.01 -12.17
N THR A 216 -7.28 -3.97 -12.59
CA THR A 216 -6.83 -5.11 -11.79
C THR A 216 -5.70 -4.74 -10.83
N SER A 217 -5.94 -3.79 -9.91
CA SER A 217 -4.89 -3.27 -9.03
C SER A 217 -4.24 -4.32 -8.10
N MET A 218 -4.99 -5.37 -7.73
CA MET A 218 -4.57 -6.38 -6.75
C MET A 218 -4.40 -7.78 -7.34
N SER A 219 -5.22 -8.18 -8.32
CA SER A 219 -5.23 -9.54 -8.88
C SER A 219 -4.17 -9.75 -9.95
N ASP A 220 -3.87 -8.73 -10.77
CA ASP A 220 -2.84 -8.79 -11.81
C ASP A 220 -2.01 -7.50 -11.83
N HIS A 221 -0.85 -7.54 -11.20
CA HIS A 221 -0.02 -6.35 -11.00
C HIS A 221 0.66 -5.90 -12.29
N PHE A 222 0.31 -4.71 -12.78
CA PHE A 222 0.89 -4.07 -13.95
C PHE A 222 2.18 -3.28 -13.65
N CYS A 223 3.01 -3.75 -12.71
CA CYS A 223 4.25 -3.07 -12.35
C CYS A 223 5.31 -3.15 -13.44
N ASN A 224 5.33 -4.24 -14.24
CA ASN A 224 6.32 -4.46 -15.28
C ASN A 224 6.26 -3.39 -16.39
N SER A 225 5.09 -2.81 -16.65
CA SER A 225 4.88 -1.73 -17.62
C SER A 225 4.64 -0.36 -16.96
N CYS A 226 4.93 -0.22 -15.66
CA CYS A 226 4.64 1.02 -14.93
C CYS A 226 5.60 2.15 -15.33
N ASN A 227 5.06 3.17 -16.00
CA ASN A 227 5.78 4.37 -16.43
C ASN A 227 5.53 5.60 -15.53
N ARG A 228 5.07 5.40 -14.28
CA ARG A 228 4.55 6.46 -13.41
C ARG A 228 5.52 6.91 -12.32
N LEU A 229 5.66 8.22 -12.15
CA LEU A 229 6.33 8.87 -11.02
C LEU A 229 5.37 9.81 -10.29
N ARG A 230 5.67 10.18 -9.04
CA ARG A 230 4.81 11.05 -8.23
C ARG A 230 5.61 12.13 -7.48
N ILE A 231 5.15 13.36 -7.55
CA ILE A 231 5.54 14.45 -6.65
C ILE A 231 4.43 14.65 -5.61
N THR A 232 4.79 14.71 -4.33
CA THR A 232 3.87 15.03 -3.24
C THR A 232 3.66 16.53 -3.09
N ALA A 233 2.68 16.94 -2.28
CA ALA A 233 2.37 18.37 -2.11
C ALA A 233 3.46 19.14 -1.38
N ASP A 234 4.20 18.47 -0.50
CA ASP A 234 5.40 18.98 0.16
C ASP A 234 6.67 18.86 -0.71
N GLY A 235 6.56 18.34 -1.94
CA GLY A 235 7.62 18.35 -2.95
C GLY A 235 8.64 17.22 -2.88
N ASN A 236 8.26 16.10 -2.27
CA ASN A 236 9.02 14.86 -2.31
C ASN A 236 8.72 14.06 -3.59
N LEU A 237 9.76 13.54 -4.22
CA LEU A 237 9.68 12.58 -5.31
C LEU A 237 9.47 11.17 -4.74
N LYS A 238 8.36 10.54 -5.11
CA LYS A 238 8.09 9.12 -4.92
C LYS A 238 8.07 8.40 -6.26
N VAL A 239 8.92 7.40 -6.39
CA VAL A 239 8.99 6.56 -7.61
C VAL A 239 7.93 5.47 -7.66
N CYS A 240 7.20 5.27 -6.55
CA CYS A 240 6.13 4.29 -6.41
C CYS A 240 5.02 4.84 -5.49
N LEU A 241 3.78 4.36 -5.66
CA LEU A 241 2.65 4.81 -4.86
C LEU A 241 2.73 4.36 -3.39
N PHE A 242 3.32 3.20 -3.12
CA PHE A 242 3.30 2.53 -1.81
C PHE A 242 4.67 2.52 -1.08
N GLU A 243 5.72 3.03 -1.72
CA GLU A 243 7.06 3.04 -1.13
C GLU A 243 7.35 4.41 -0.50
N GLY A 244 7.64 4.42 0.80
CA GLY A 244 8.04 5.62 1.54
C GLY A 244 9.48 5.61 2.05
N LYS A 245 10.29 4.62 1.67
CA LYS A 245 11.73 4.56 2.02
C LYS A 245 12.53 5.05 0.82
N GLY A 246 13.23 6.18 0.98
CA GLY A 246 14.05 6.77 -0.09
C GLY A 246 13.36 7.87 -0.89
N GLU A 247 12.38 8.56 -0.31
CA GLU A 247 11.83 9.80 -0.87
C GLU A 247 12.91 10.88 -0.90
N VAL A 248 12.91 11.68 -1.96
CA VAL A 248 13.88 12.76 -2.16
C VAL A 248 13.14 14.08 -2.27
N SER A 249 13.49 15.05 -1.43
CA SER A 249 12.87 16.38 -1.43
C SER A 249 13.46 17.24 -2.55
N LEU A 250 12.72 17.38 -3.65
CA LEU A 250 13.10 18.28 -4.74
C LEU A 250 12.82 19.73 -4.38
N ARG A 251 11.80 19.99 -3.56
CA ARG A 251 11.50 21.33 -3.05
C ARG A 251 12.66 21.90 -2.25
N ASP A 252 13.17 21.14 -1.28
CA ASP A 252 14.20 21.68 -0.38
C ASP A 252 15.50 21.92 -1.15
N ALA A 253 15.87 21.03 -2.08
CA ALA A 253 16.99 21.24 -2.99
C ALA A 253 16.78 22.48 -3.89
N LEU A 254 15.57 22.67 -4.42
CA LEU A 254 15.25 23.84 -5.23
C LEU A 254 15.37 25.13 -4.43
N ARG A 255 14.85 25.14 -3.19
CA ARG A 255 14.91 26.29 -2.28
C ARG A 255 16.31 26.57 -1.74
N SER A 256 17.17 25.56 -1.64
CA SER A 256 18.59 25.74 -1.31
C SER A 256 19.44 26.21 -2.49
N GLY A 257 18.83 26.50 -3.64
CA GLY A 257 19.53 27.00 -4.83
C GLY A 257 20.29 25.93 -5.60
N ALA A 258 19.90 24.65 -5.50
CA ALA A 258 20.52 23.59 -6.28
C ALA A 258 20.34 23.85 -7.79
N SER A 259 21.40 23.58 -8.57
CA SER A 259 21.34 23.68 -10.02
C SER A 259 20.44 22.61 -10.63
N ASN A 260 20.00 22.82 -11.87
CA ASN A 260 19.20 21.85 -12.61
C ASN A 260 19.91 20.50 -12.74
N ASP A 261 21.24 20.48 -12.90
CA ASP A 261 22.02 19.24 -13.01
C ASP A 261 22.00 18.42 -11.71
N VAL A 262 22.07 19.09 -10.56
CA VAL A 262 21.96 18.43 -9.26
C VAL A 262 20.56 17.83 -9.09
N LEU A 263 19.51 18.58 -9.45
CA LEU A 263 18.13 18.08 -9.40
C LEU A 263 17.93 16.88 -10.34
N LYS A 264 18.48 16.93 -11.55
CA LYS A 264 18.45 15.81 -12.50
C LYS A 264 19.14 14.57 -11.95
N GLU A 265 20.30 14.72 -11.32
CA GLU A 265 21.01 13.58 -10.71
C GLU A 265 20.23 12.98 -9.54
N MET A 266 19.61 13.84 -8.71
CA MET A 266 18.72 13.38 -7.64
C MET A 266 17.53 12.59 -8.17
N ILE A 267 16.93 13.03 -9.29
CA ILE A 267 15.84 12.33 -9.98
C ILE A 267 16.33 10.99 -10.53
N ARG A 268 17.46 10.99 -11.25
CA ARG A 268 18.08 9.79 -11.82
C ARG A 268 18.31 8.73 -10.74
N GLU A 269 18.92 9.11 -9.63
CA GLU A 269 19.21 8.20 -8.52
C GLU A 269 17.95 7.65 -7.85
N ALA A 270 16.90 8.46 -7.74
CA ALA A 270 15.62 8.00 -7.21
C ALA A 270 14.97 6.99 -8.17
N VAL A 271 14.91 7.33 -9.46
CA VAL A 271 14.30 6.52 -10.53
C VAL A 271 15.04 5.20 -10.69
N TRP A 272 16.37 5.20 -10.74
CA TRP A 272 17.18 4.00 -10.91
C TRP A 272 16.93 2.97 -9.80
N ARG A 273 16.71 3.44 -8.56
CA ARG A 273 16.42 2.60 -7.39
C ARG A 273 14.98 2.10 -7.32
N LYS A 274 14.13 2.47 -8.27
CA LYS A 274 12.74 2.01 -8.32
C LYS A 274 12.69 0.49 -8.42
N LYS A 275 12.02 -0.13 -7.46
CA LYS A 275 11.89 -1.59 -7.40
C LYS A 275 11.03 -2.14 -8.54
N LYS A 276 11.26 -3.40 -8.91
CA LYS A 276 10.50 -4.13 -9.95
C LYS A 276 8.99 -4.04 -9.74
N GLN A 277 8.54 -4.18 -8.50
CA GLN A 277 7.14 -4.07 -8.12
C GLN A 277 7.05 -3.43 -6.73
N HIS A 278 5.90 -2.81 -6.45
CA HIS A 278 5.63 -2.34 -5.10
C HIS A 278 5.61 -3.54 -4.16
N ALA A 279 6.06 -3.32 -2.92
CA ALA A 279 5.84 -4.30 -1.87
C ALA A 279 4.33 -4.31 -1.58
N VAL A 280 3.58 -5.14 -2.32
CA VAL A 280 2.41 -5.78 -1.71
C VAL A 280 2.94 -6.44 -0.46
N THR A 281 2.21 -6.38 0.63
CA THR A 281 2.52 -7.11 1.85
C THR A 281 2.48 -8.61 1.57
N LYS A 282 3.43 -9.16 0.80
CA LYS A 282 3.92 -10.51 0.95
C LYS A 282 4.65 -10.50 2.29
N LYS A 283 3.90 -10.64 3.38
CA LYS A 283 4.45 -11.26 4.58
C LYS A 283 4.72 -12.73 4.23
N TYR A 284 5.75 -12.99 3.45
CA TYR A 284 6.66 -14.03 3.90
C TYR A 284 7.40 -13.41 5.07
N VAL A 285 7.25 -14.01 6.24
CA VAL A 285 8.07 -13.71 7.39
C VAL A 285 9.52 -14.00 6.98
N HIS A 286 10.21 -13.00 6.46
CA HIS A 286 11.67 -13.06 6.43
C HIS A 286 12.10 -12.89 7.89
N LEU A 287 12.34 -14.04 8.54
CA LEU A 287 13.13 -14.16 9.74
C LEU A 287 14.41 -13.34 9.56
N ARG A 288 14.43 -12.14 10.13
CA ARG A 288 15.66 -11.37 10.26
C ARG A 288 16.55 -12.17 11.21
N ARG A 289 17.65 -12.68 10.64
CA ARG A 289 18.92 -13.04 11.29
C ARG A 289 18.98 -12.59 12.75
N TYR A 290 18.72 -13.51 13.68
CA TYR A 290 19.31 -13.44 15.00
C TYR A 290 20.81 -13.70 14.81
N LYS A 291 21.60 -12.62 14.76
CA LYS A 291 22.99 -12.69 15.18
C LYS A 291 22.96 -12.93 16.69
N ASN A 292 23.59 -14.01 17.12
CA ASN A 292 23.78 -14.50 18.50
C ASN A 292 23.03 -15.81 18.79
N LEU A 293 23.47 -16.88 18.14
CA LEU A 293 23.32 -18.25 18.64
C LEU A 293 24.68 -18.93 18.47
N GLN A 294 25.60 -18.66 19.41
CA GLN A 294 26.91 -19.30 19.46
C GLN A 294 26.87 -20.71 20.07
N ASN A 295 25.71 -21.23 20.45
CA ASN A 295 25.62 -22.55 21.10
C ASN A 295 24.40 -23.35 20.60
N ILE A 296 24.51 -23.96 19.41
CA ILE A 296 23.65 -25.09 19.04
C ILE A 296 24.55 -26.27 18.68
N PRO A 297 24.39 -27.45 19.30
CA PRO A 297 25.23 -28.62 19.06
C PRO A 297 25.26 -29.07 17.60
N ARG A 298 26.44 -29.47 17.13
CA ARG A 298 26.80 -29.80 15.73
C ARG A 298 26.03 -30.98 15.11
N GLN A 299 25.16 -31.64 15.87
CA GLN A 299 24.38 -32.80 15.41
C GLN A 299 23.14 -32.42 14.60
N TYR A 300 22.62 -31.19 14.75
CA TYR A 300 21.46 -30.72 13.98
C TYR A 300 21.81 -30.03 12.65
N LEU A 301 23.10 -29.90 12.33
CA LEU A 301 23.55 -29.26 11.08
C LEU A 301 23.79 -30.28 9.94
N MET A 302 23.76 -31.59 10.23
CA MET A 302 24.14 -32.64 9.27
C MET A 302 22.99 -33.32 8.52
N ASP A 303 21.73 -33.08 8.90
CA ASP A 303 20.58 -33.64 8.17
C ASP A 303 20.10 -32.75 7.00
N TYR A 304 20.53 -31.49 6.93
CA TYR A 304 20.07 -30.55 5.89
C TYR A 304 20.96 -30.48 4.63
N VAL A 305 22.12 -31.16 4.62
CA VAL A 305 23.10 -31.07 3.52
C VAL A 305 23.28 -32.40 2.75
N ARG A 306 22.67 -33.50 3.19
CA ARG A 306 22.86 -34.82 2.54
C ARG A 306 21.68 -35.31 1.70
N LEU A 307 21.01 -34.43 0.96
CA LEU A 307 19.99 -34.82 -0.04
C LEU A 307 20.08 -34.02 -1.34
N GLN A 308 21.29 -33.87 -1.87
CA GLN A 308 21.52 -33.63 -3.29
C GLN A 308 22.49 -34.72 -3.78
N PHE A 309 22.01 -35.51 -4.75
CA PHE A 309 22.68 -36.57 -5.48
C PHE A 309 22.83 -37.94 -4.78
N LYS A 310 21.83 -38.80 -4.98
CA LYS A 310 22.06 -40.17 -5.49
C LYS A 310 20.84 -40.66 -6.27
N ASN A 311 21.12 -41.19 -7.45
CA ASN A 311 20.20 -41.84 -8.39
C ASN A 311 19.40 -42.96 -7.74
N GLY A 312 18.17 -43.19 -8.25
CA GLY A 312 17.50 -44.48 -8.13
C GLY A 312 16.09 -44.44 -7.52
N THR A 313 15.10 -44.55 -8.42
CA THR A 313 13.80 -45.24 -8.25
C THR A 313 12.80 -44.83 -7.15
N ASN A 314 11.57 -44.62 -7.62
CA ASN A 314 10.25 -44.56 -6.95
C ASN A 314 9.77 -43.19 -6.49
N ALA A 315 9.23 -42.45 -7.48
CA ALA A 315 8.30 -41.36 -7.28
C ALA A 315 7.04 -41.84 -6.54
N ARG A 316 6.87 -41.39 -5.28
CA ARG A 316 5.52 -41.24 -4.72
C ARG A 316 4.94 -39.95 -5.28
N VAL A 317 3.93 -40.10 -6.13
CA VAL A 317 3.13 -39.01 -6.71
C VAL A 317 2.47 -38.23 -5.56
N PHE A 318 2.93 -37.00 -5.31
CA PHE A 318 2.23 -36.09 -4.40
C PHE A 318 0.88 -35.69 -5.01
N SER A 319 -0.19 -35.79 -4.20
CA SER A 319 -1.53 -35.35 -4.57
C SER A 319 -1.53 -33.90 -5.07
N SER A 320 -2.11 -33.67 -6.25
CA SER A 320 -2.29 -32.37 -6.89
C SER A 320 -2.86 -31.32 -5.91
N LEU A 321 -2.21 -30.17 -5.80
CA LEU A 321 -2.72 -28.99 -5.08
C LEU A 321 -4.06 -28.56 -5.68
N SER A 322 -5.11 -28.45 -4.86
CA SER A 322 -6.47 -28.21 -5.39
C SER A 322 -6.77 -26.75 -5.73
N HIS A 323 -6.00 -25.77 -5.24
CA HIS A 323 -6.26 -24.33 -5.43
C HIS A 323 -5.29 -23.66 -6.40
N VAL A 324 -4.76 -24.41 -7.36
CA VAL A 324 -3.88 -23.87 -8.40
C VAL A 324 -4.37 -24.29 -9.79
N ASP A 325 -4.24 -23.41 -10.76
CA ASP A 325 -4.48 -23.73 -12.17
C ASP A 325 -3.35 -24.58 -12.75
N GLN A 326 -3.49 -24.98 -14.03
CA GLN A 326 -2.50 -25.78 -14.75
C GLN A 326 -1.13 -25.09 -14.88
N SER A 327 -1.02 -23.79 -14.60
CA SER A 327 0.22 -23.01 -14.58
C SER A 327 0.82 -22.84 -13.17
N GLY A 328 0.19 -23.40 -12.14
CA GLY A 328 0.61 -23.28 -10.74
C GLY A 328 0.19 -21.96 -10.08
N LYS A 329 -0.68 -21.15 -10.71
CA LYS A 329 -1.20 -19.91 -10.11
C LYS A 329 -2.45 -20.19 -9.29
N ALA A 330 -2.59 -19.48 -8.19
CA ALA A 330 -3.73 -19.62 -7.30
C ALA A 330 -5.06 -19.29 -8.01
N SER A 331 -5.98 -20.24 -8.04
CA SER A 331 -7.29 -20.10 -8.69
C SER A 331 -8.41 -20.61 -7.77
N MET A 332 -9.59 -20.00 -7.91
CA MET A 332 -10.78 -20.47 -7.21
C MET A 332 -11.23 -21.78 -7.85
N VAL A 333 -11.54 -22.77 -7.02
CA VAL A 333 -11.97 -24.09 -7.49
C VAL A 333 -13.44 -24.03 -7.83
N ASP A 334 -13.82 -24.42 -9.04
CA ASP A 334 -15.23 -24.57 -9.38
C ASP A 334 -15.88 -25.64 -8.50
N VAL A 335 -16.95 -25.24 -7.80
CA VAL A 335 -17.77 -26.12 -6.96
C VAL A 335 -19.14 -26.37 -7.57
N GLY A 336 -19.45 -25.84 -8.75
CA GLY A 336 -20.75 -25.89 -9.40
C GLY A 336 -21.29 -27.30 -9.58
N SER A 337 -20.42 -28.26 -9.91
CA SER A 337 -20.75 -29.68 -10.12
C SER A 337 -20.90 -30.51 -8.83
N LYS A 338 -20.63 -29.93 -7.65
CA LYS A 338 -20.75 -30.65 -6.38
C LYS A 338 -22.17 -30.60 -5.84
N ASN A 339 -22.58 -31.70 -5.21
CA ASN A 339 -23.86 -31.76 -4.50
C ASN A 339 -23.85 -30.90 -3.24
N GLU A 340 -24.98 -30.26 -2.97
CA GLU A 340 -25.20 -29.54 -1.71
C GLU A 340 -25.46 -30.53 -0.59
N THR A 341 -24.67 -30.42 0.48
CA THR A 341 -24.82 -31.23 1.69
C THR A 341 -24.78 -30.32 2.90
N LYS A 342 -25.30 -30.80 4.04
CA LYS A 342 -25.09 -30.14 5.33
C LYS A 342 -23.62 -30.26 5.70
N ARG A 343 -22.97 -29.12 5.93
CA ARG A 343 -21.55 -29.01 6.30
C ARG A 343 -21.47 -28.54 7.74
N ILE A 344 -20.66 -29.20 8.55
CA ILE A 344 -20.39 -28.81 9.93
C ILE A 344 -18.88 -28.77 10.12
N ALA A 345 -18.36 -27.77 10.82
CA ALA A 345 -17.00 -27.73 11.27
C ALA A 345 -16.91 -27.20 12.70
N ILE A 346 -16.05 -27.83 13.50
CA ILE A 346 -15.71 -27.39 14.85
C ILE A 346 -14.23 -27.08 14.90
N ALA A 347 -13.87 -25.90 15.40
CA ALA A 347 -12.49 -25.50 15.63
C ALA A 347 -12.30 -25.08 17.09
N ARG A 348 -11.07 -25.21 17.60
CA ARG A 348 -10.69 -24.76 18.94
C ARG A 348 -9.45 -23.89 18.92
N GLY A 349 -9.21 -23.15 19.99
CA GLY A 349 -7.99 -22.38 20.23
C GLY A 349 -7.87 -21.95 21.68
N ILE A 350 -6.65 -21.61 22.10
CA ILE A 350 -6.35 -21.22 23.49
C ILE A 350 -5.68 -19.85 23.51
N VAL A 351 -6.08 -19.01 24.46
CA VAL A 351 -5.39 -17.78 24.82
C VAL A 351 -4.85 -17.91 26.24
N GLN A 352 -3.53 -18.11 26.35
CA GLN A 352 -2.85 -18.08 27.64
C GLN A 352 -2.75 -16.64 28.12
N VAL A 353 -3.12 -16.41 29.38
CA VAL A 353 -3.00 -15.14 30.09
C VAL A 353 -2.24 -15.34 31.41
N ASN A 354 -1.96 -14.25 32.14
CA ASN A 354 -1.41 -14.32 33.49
C ASN A 354 -2.53 -14.30 34.55
N SER A 355 -2.17 -14.60 35.79
CA SER A 355 -3.12 -14.64 36.92
C SER A 355 -3.85 -13.31 37.14
N THR A 356 -3.18 -12.17 36.90
CA THR A 356 -3.80 -10.85 37.01
C THR A 356 -4.91 -10.64 35.98
N ILE A 357 -4.66 -10.93 34.71
CA ILE A 357 -5.68 -10.83 33.66
C ILE A 357 -6.80 -11.83 33.91
N SER A 358 -6.47 -13.06 34.31
CA SER A 358 -7.46 -14.09 34.63
C SER A 358 -8.47 -13.59 35.66
N LYS A 359 -7.99 -13.01 36.78
CA LYS A 359 -8.85 -12.41 37.81
C LYS A 359 -9.68 -11.24 37.27
N LEU A 360 -9.06 -10.33 36.51
CA LEU A 360 -9.78 -9.19 35.94
C LEU A 360 -10.90 -9.62 34.99
N ILE A 361 -10.73 -10.72 34.25
CA ILE A 361 -11.77 -11.26 33.38
C ILE A 361 -12.87 -11.93 34.21
N ALA A 362 -12.52 -12.72 35.22
CA ALA A 362 -13.48 -13.37 36.12
C ALA A 362 -14.36 -12.35 36.86
N GLU A 363 -13.75 -11.26 37.32
CA GLU A 363 -14.43 -10.15 38.01
C GLU A 363 -15.09 -9.14 37.05
N ASN A 364 -14.97 -9.35 35.73
CA ASN A 364 -15.43 -8.43 34.69
C ASN A 364 -14.94 -6.97 34.88
N ASN A 365 -13.71 -6.82 35.37
CA ASN A 365 -13.11 -5.54 35.76
C ASN A 365 -12.03 -5.07 34.76
N VAL A 366 -12.08 -5.57 33.52
CA VAL A 366 -11.23 -5.08 32.43
C VAL A 366 -11.75 -3.74 31.95
N LYS A 367 -10.88 -2.73 31.84
CA LYS A 367 -11.22 -1.35 31.45
C LYS A 367 -12.05 -1.22 30.17
N LYS A 368 -11.90 -2.16 29.23
CA LYS A 368 -12.60 -2.17 27.94
C LYS A 368 -13.98 -2.86 28.00
N GLY A 369 -14.41 -3.37 29.16
CA GLY A 369 -15.66 -4.07 29.36
C GLY A 369 -15.53 -5.59 29.27
N ASP A 370 -16.67 -6.26 29.09
CA ASP A 370 -16.79 -7.73 29.08
C ASP A 370 -16.02 -8.37 27.92
N VAL A 371 -14.89 -8.96 28.27
CA VAL A 371 -13.96 -9.57 27.31
C VAL A 371 -14.58 -10.77 26.60
N LEU A 372 -15.28 -11.64 27.34
CA LEU A 372 -15.80 -12.90 26.80
C LEU A 372 -16.95 -12.64 25.83
N SER A 373 -17.88 -11.77 26.22
CA SER A 373 -19.03 -11.40 25.37
C SER A 373 -18.58 -10.67 24.09
N VAL A 374 -17.63 -9.74 24.21
CA VAL A 374 -17.11 -9.01 23.03
C VAL A 374 -16.35 -9.96 22.09
N ALA A 375 -15.54 -10.86 22.62
CA ALA A 375 -14.82 -11.86 21.83
C ALA A 375 -15.76 -12.87 21.15
N GLN A 376 -16.83 -13.27 21.83
CA GLN A 376 -17.87 -14.14 21.26
C GLN A 376 -18.54 -13.49 20.05
N LEU A 377 -19.01 -12.25 20.18
CA LEU A 377 -19.64 -11.52 19.09
C LEU A 377 -18.67 -11.30 17.93
N ALA A 378 -17.42 -10.93 18.22
CA ALA A 378 -16.38 -10.77 17.22
C ALA A 378 -16.12 -12.06 16.43
N GLY A 379 -16.07 -13.22 17.11
CA GLY A 379 -15.93 -14.53 16.46
C GLY A 379 -17.12 -14.88 15.55
N ILE A 380 -18.36 -14.63 15.99
CA ILE A 380 -19.57 -14.86 15.18
C ILE A 380 -19.58 -13.95 13.94
N MET A 381 -19.24 -12.67 14.10
CA MET A 381 -19.14 -11.73 12.98
C MET A 381 -18.05 -12.12 11.99
N ALA A 382 -16.93 -12.64 12.49
CA ALA A 382 -15.81 -13.08 11.68
C ALA A 382 -16.16 -14.31 10.84
N ALA A 383 -16.87 -15.30 11.42
CA ALA A 383 -17.35 -16.47 10.68
C ALA A 383 -18.17 -16.06 9.44
N LYS A 384 -19.05 -15.05 9.58
CA LYS A 384 -19.90 -14.56 8.49
C LYS A 384 -19.13 -13.78 7.42
N ARG A 385 -17.89 -13.39 7.68
CA ARG A 385 -17.03 -12.58 6.79
C ARG A 385 -15.76 -13.32 6.36
N THR A 386 -15.71 -14.64 6.53
CA THR A 386 -14.52 -15.43 6.18
C THR A 386 -14.11 -15.28 4.72
N SER A 387 -15.06 -15.26 3.78
CA SER A 387 -14.77 -15.05 2.36
C SER A 387 -14.19 -13.65 2.05
N ASP A 388 -14.44 -12.65 2.90
CA ASP A 388 -13.86 -11.32 2.76
C ASP A 388 -12.42 -11.25 3.33
N LEU A 389 -12.10 -12.16 4.26
CA LEU A 389 -10.81 -12.21 4.97
C LEU A 389 -9.81 -13.15 4.32
N ILE A 390 -10.27 -14.31 3.84
CA ILE A 390 -9.43 -15.38 3.28
C ILE A 390 -9.62 -15.41 1.76
N PRO A 391 -8.61 -14.98 0.98
CA PRO A 391 -8.70 -15.01 -0.47
C PRO A 391 -9.00 -16.41 -0.98
N LEU A 392 -9.87 -16.51 -2.00
CA LEU A 392 -10.27 -17.75 -2.69
C LEU A 392 -11.23 -18.67 -1.90
N CYS A 393 -11.69 -18.26 -0.72
CA CYS A 393 -12.87 -18.86 -0.10
C CYS A 393 -14.13 -18.44 -0.85
N HIS A 394 -15.08 -19.37 -1.01
CA HIS A 394 -16.40 -19.04 -1.56
C HIS A 394 -17.23 -18.33 -0.49
N PRO A 395 -18.08 -17.36 -0.86
CA PRO A 395 -19.06 -16.82 0.07
C PRO A 395 -20.07 -17.92 0.44
N LEU A 396 -20.25 -18.16 1.74
CA LEU A 396 -21.14 -19.20 2.26
C LEU A 396 -22.26 -18.61 3.13
N PRO A 397 -23.53 -18.90 2.82
CA PRO A 397 -24.65 -18.55 3.71
C PRO A 397 -24.66 -19.50 4.91
N LEU A 398 -24.13 -19.03 6.04
CA LEU A 398 -24.10 -19.80 7.27
C LEU A 398 -25.51 -19.98 7.85
N SER A 399 -25.90 -21.22 8.12
CA SER A 399 -27.17 -21.53 8.80
C SER A 399 -27.03 -21.45 10.32
N TYR A 400 -25.81 -21.64 10.84
CA TYR A 400 -25.51 -21.57 12.27
C TYR A 400 -24.05 -21.19 12.48
N ALA A 401 -23.79 -20.33 13.46
CA ALA A 401 -22.45 -20.01 13.95
C ALA A 401 -22.53 -19.74 15.44
N ASN A 402 -21.80 -20.52 16.23
CA ASN A 402 -21.68 -20.34 17.67
C ASN A 402 -20.20 -20.29 18.06
N VAL A 403 -19.85 -19.40 18.98
CA VAL A 403 -18.52 -19.29 19.56
C VAL A 403 -18.68 -19.35 21.06
N LEU A 404 -18.04 -20.32 21.70
CA LEU A 404 -18.04 -20.51 23.14
C LEU A 404 -16.67 -20.18 23.68
N LEU A 405 -16.62 -19.36 24.73
CA LEU A 405 -15.39 -19.04 25.45
C LEU A 405 -15.52 -19.47 26.90
N ARG A 406 -14.51 -20.17 27.42
CA ARG A 406 -14.45 -20.62 28.82
C ARG A 406 -13.14 -20.14 29.43
N LEU A 407 -13.23 -19.40 30.52
CA LEU A 407 -12.06 -19.05 31.34
C LEU A 407 -11.73 -20.22 32.27
N ASN A 408 -10.48 -20.68 32.23
CA ASN A 408 -9.92 -21.58 33.22
C ASN A 408 -9.02 -20.77 34.16
N GLU A 409 -9.54 -20.49 35.36
CA GLU A 409 -8.83 -19.66 36.34
C GLU A 409 -7.61 -20.35 36.95
N GLU A 410 -7.59 -21.69 37.01
CA GLU A 410 -6.47 -22.46 37.55
C GLU A 410 -5.29 -22.48 36.59
N LEU A 411 -5.55 -22.69 35.30
CA LEU A 411 -4.55 -22.71 34.24
C LEU A 411 -4.25 -21.32 33.65
N HIS A 412 -4.99 -20.30 34.09
CA HIS A 412 -4.92 -18.92 33.59
C HIS A 412 -5.02 -18.85 32.05
N CYS A 413 -5.98 -19.55 31.47
CA CYS A 413 -6.18 -19.59 30.02
C CYS A 413 -7.65 -19.47 29.64
N ILE A 414 -7.90 -19.07 28.40
CA ILE A 414 -9.25 -19.01 27.84
C ILE A 414 -9.32 -19.99 26.68
N GLU A 415 -10.22 -20.95 26.80
CA GLU A 415 -10.53 -21.93 25.77
C GLU A 415 -11.63 -21.39 24.87
N ILE A 416 -11.40 -21.45 23.57
CA ILE A 416 -12.32 -20.98 22.54
C ILE A 416 -12.74 -22.17 21.70
N THR A 417 -14.05 -22.37 21.53
CA THR A 417 -14.60 -23.37 20.61
C THR A 417 -15.58 -22.69 19.67
N ALA A 418 -15.42 -22.88 18.37
CA ALA A 418 -16.35 -22.38 17.37
C ALA A 418 -16.97 -23.53 16.59
N GLU A 419 -18.30 -23.52 16.49
CA GLU A 419 -19.06 -24.44 15.66
C GLU A 419 -19.78 -23.65 14.55
N VAL A 420 -19.56 -24.06 13.31
CA VAL A 420 -20.18 -23.44 12.14
C VAL A 420 -20.88 -24.49 11.29
N ARG A 421 -22.08 -24.17 10.82
CA ARG A 421 -22.87 -25.01 9.94
C ARG A 421 -23.39 -24.24 8.73
N CYS A 422 -23.46 -24.89 7.58
CA CYS A 422 -24.18 -24.41 6.41
C CYS A 422 -24.78 -25.57 5.61
N THR A 423 -25.62 -25.26 4.62
CA THR A 423 -25.92 -26.17 3.52
C THR A 423 -25.26 -25.62 2.27
N GLY A 424 -24.36 -26.40 1.65
CA GLY A 424 -23.58 -25.88 0.53
C GLY A 424 -22.63 -26.87 -0.12
N LYS A 425 -22.04 -26.42 -1.23
CA LYS A 425 -21.18 -27.20 -2.13
C LYS A 425 -19.72 -27.28 -1.67
N THR A 426 -19.32 -26.48 -0.67
CA THR A 426 -17.97 -26.48 -0.08
C THR A 426 -18.03 -26.49 1.44
N GLY A 427 -16.96 -26.94 2.08
CA GLY A 427 -16.85 -27.04 3.53
C GLY A 427 -16.74 -25.69 4.24
N VAL A 428 -16.95 -25.73 5.56
CA VAL A 428 -17.01 -24.56 6.47
C VAL A 428 -15.84 -24.54 7.47
N GLU A 429 -14.74 -25.25 7.17
CA GLU A 429 -13.58 -25.33 8.04
C GLU A 429 -12.97 -23.95 8.30
N MET A 430 -12.94 -23.12 7.26
CA MET A 430 -12.32 -21.81 7.31
C MET A 430 -13.14 -20.85 8.16
N GLU A 431 -14.47 -20.95 8.13
CA GLU A 431 -15.37 -20.15 8.94
C GLU A 431 -15.20 -20.45 10.43
N ALA A 432 -15.09 -21.73 10.80
CA ALA A 432 -14.82 -22.13 12.18
C ALA A 432 -13.44 -21.65 12.67
N LEU A 433 -12.38 -21.86 11.87
CA LEU A 433 -11.02 -21.42 12.22
C LEU A 433 -10.89 -19.89 12.29
N THR A 434 -11.58 -19.17 11.41
CA THR A 434 -11.61 -17.70 11.41
C THR A 434 -12.30 -17.17 12.66
N ALA A 435 -13.42 -17.79 13.06
CA ALA A 435 -14.14 -17.41 14.27
C ALA A 435 -13.25 -17.52 15.52
N VAL A 436 -12.56 -18.66 15.70
CA VAL A 436 -11.59 -18.86 16.80
C VAL A 436 -10.47 -17.83 16.75
N SER A 437 -9.89 -17.61 15.57
CA SER A 437 -8.75 -16.70 15.40
C SER A 437 -9.10 -15.26 15.78
N ILE A 438 -10.27 -14.78 15.34
CA ILE A 438 -10.69 -13.41 15.63
C ILE A 438 -11.16 -13.26 17.08
N ALA A 439 -11.81 -14.27 17.67
CA ALA A 439 -12.13 -14.26 19.10
C ALA A 439 -10.84 -14.17 19.94
N ALA A 440 -9.80 -14.95 19.59
CA ALA A 440 -8.50 -14.91 20.28
C ALA A 440 -7.80 -13.55 20.15
N LEU A 441 -7.79 -12.96 18.95
CA LEU A 441 -7.25 -11.63 18.72
C LEU A 441 -8.04 -10.54 19.46
N THR A 442 -9.34 -10.71 19.62
CA THR A 442 -10.21 -9.80 20.36
C THR A 442 -9.88 -9.85 21.85
N ILE A 443 -9.74 -11.04 22.44
CA ILE A 443 -9.26 -11.20 23.82
C ILE A 443 -7.91 -10.49 24.00
N TYR A 444 -6.98 -10.72 23.08
CA TYR A 444 -5.67 -10.06 23.13
C TYR A 444 -5.80 -8.53 23.10
N ASP A 445 -6.64 -7.97 22.21
CA ASP A 445 -6.85 -6.52 22.13
C ASP A 445 -7.50 -5.95 23.40
N MET A 446 -8.45 -6.68 23.99
CA MET A 446 -9.15 -6.27 25.21
C MET A 446 -8.21 -6.24 26.42
N CYS A 447 -7.26 -7.19 26.49
CA CYS A 447 -6.40 -7.39 27.65
C CYS A 447 -4.99 -6.81 27.53
N LYS A 448 -4.52 -6.41 26.33
CA LYS A 448 -3.12 -5.95 26.09
C LYS A 448 -2.67 -4.72 26.90
N TYR A 449 -3.59 -3.99 27.53
CA TYR A 449 -3.27 -2.86 28.41
C TYR A 449 -3.27 -3.24 29.89
N ALA A 450 -3.90 -4.36 30.26
CA ALA A 450 -3.92 -4.88 31.62
C ALA A 450 -2.63 -5.64 31.98
N ALA A 451 -1.76 -5.91 31.00
CA ALA A 451 -0.45 -6.52 31.23
C ALA A 451 0.60 -6.07 30.20
N SER A 452 1.88 -6.37 30.49
CA SER A 452 2.97 -6.28 29.51
C SER A 452 2.70 -7.24 28.34
N PRO A 453 2.91 -6.84 27.06
CA PRO A 453 2.63 -7.66 25.86
C PRO A 453 3.29 -9.04 25.84
N LYS A 454 4.29 -9.26 26.70
CA LYS A 454 5.05 -10.51 26.83
C LYS A 454 4.30 -11.64 27.56
N SER A 455 3.14 -11.34 28.16
CA SER A 455 2.43 -12.26 29.07
C SER A 455 1.26 -13.04 28.44
N MET A 456 0.88 -12.72 27.20
CA MET A 456 -0.23 -13.38 26.51
C MET A 456 0.27 -14.16 25.30
N LYS A 457 -0.28 -15.36 25.10
CA LYS A 457 0.06 -16.24 23.97
C LYS A 457 -1.22 -16.84 23.38
N ILE A 458 -1.36 -16.72 22.06
CA ILE A 458 -2.40 -17.43 21.30
C ILE A 458 -1.76 -18.73 20.78
N SER A 459 -2.37 -19.87 21.06
CA SER A 459 -1.89 -21.18 20.61
C SER A 459 -3.05 -22.11 20.24
N ASP A 460 -2.68 -23.25 19.64
CA ASP A 460 -3.56 -24.40 19.45
C ASP A 460 -4.84 -24.09 18.65
N ILE A 461 -4.75 -23.10 17.74
CA ILE A 461 -5.82 -22.82 16.78
C ILE A 461 -5.86 -23.94 15.75
N GLU A 462 -6.89 -24.76 15.83
CA GLU A 462 -6.93 -25.98 15.06
C GLU A 462 -8.35 -26.49 14.80
N LEU A 463 -8.50 -27.27 13.72
CA LEU A 463 -9.76 -27.94 13.41
C LEU A 463 -9.91 -29.18 14.30
N VAL A 464 -11.05 -29.30 14.96
CA VAL A 464 -11.42 -30.44 15.83
C VAL A 464 -12.21 -31.45 15.02
N SER A 465 -13.23 -31.01 14.29
CA SER A 465 -14.00 -31.91 13.44
C SER A 465 -14.57 -31.23 12.22
N LYS A 466 -14.89 -32.02 11.20
CA LYS A 466 -15.72 -31.60 10.07
C LYS A 466 -16.53 -32.76 9.52
N THR A 467 -17.74 -32.47 9.06
CA THR A 467 -18.64 -33.47 8.47
C THR A 467 -19.34 -32.99 7.20
N GLY A 468 -19.83 -33.94 6.40
CA GLY A 468 -20.58 -33.70 5.16
C GLY A 468 -19.70 -33.46 3.93
N GLY A 469 -18.38 -33.64 4.10
CA GLY A 469 -17.30 -33.58 3.10
C GLY A 469 -17.42 -34.62 1.98
N THR A 470 -17.18 -34.28 0.71
CA THR A 470 -16.92 -35.32 -0.31
C THR A 470 -15.55 -35.99 -0.11
N LYS A 471 -14.67 -35.38 0.67
CA LYS A 471 -13.34 -35.90 1.04
C LYS A 471 -13.36 -36.68 2.37
N GLY A 472 -14.54 -37.07 2.85
CA GLY A 472 -14.73 -37.75 4.13
C GLY A 472 -14.81 -36.81 5.34
N ASP A 473 -15.33 -37.35 6.42
CA ASP A 473 -15.44 -36.70 7.72
C ASP A 473 -14.11 -36.80 8.48
N PHE A 474 -13.83 -35.82 9.33
CA PHE A 474 -12.62 -35.78 10.14
C PHE A 474 -12.97 -35.47 11.58
N PHE A 475 -12.35 -36.18 12.50
CA PHE A 475 -12.43 -35.97 13.93
C PHE A 475 -11.01 -36.08 14.50
N ARG A 476 -10.60 -35.07 15.23
CA ARG A 476 -9.35 -35.03 15.98
C ARG A 476 -9.64 -35.56 17.38
N ASN A 477 -8.94 -36.64 17.75
CA ASN A 477 -8.95 -37.19 19.10
C ASN A 477 -8.30 -36.22 20.08
#